data_AF-A0A0F9MTT9-F1
#
_entry.id   AF-A0A0F9MTT9-F1
#
_cell.length_a   1.000
_cell.length_b   1.000
_cell.length_c   1.000
_cell.angle_alpha   90.00
_cell.angle_beta   90.00
_cell.angle_gamma   90.00
#
_symmetry.space_group_name_H-M   'P 1'
#
loop_
_entity.id
_entity.type
_entity.pdbx_description
1 polymer ?
#
loop_
_entity_poly.entity_id
_entity_poly.type
_entity_poly.pdbx_seq_one_letter_code
_entity_poly.pdbx_strand_id
1 'polypeptide(L)' 'MTYWQDILIMIGGFGFSLALIPSVRGKQKPPKSSCLLTGGILASYCIAFATMGLWLSTLSTSLTALMWFVLLFQKRN' A
#
# COMPACT_ATOMS: atom_id res chain seq x y z
N MET A 1 -14.61 2.76 -19.81
CA MET A 1 -14.77 1.47 -19.11
C MET A 1 -13.64 1.30 -18.08
N THR A 2 -13.61 2.14 -17.05
CA THR A 2 -12.56 2.14 -15.99
C THR A 2 -13.11 1.66 -14.65
N TYR A 3 -14.43 1.64 -14.48
CA TYR A 3 -15.11 1.31 -13.22
C TYR A 3 -14.76 -0.08 -12.67
N TRP A 4 -14.75 -1.12 -13.52
CA TRP A 4 -14.43 -2.48 -13.06
C TRP A 4 -12.97 -2.61 -12.59
N GLN A 5 -12.03 -1.99 -13.32
CA GLN A 5 -10.61 -1.96 -12.93
C GLN A 5 -10.41 -1.23 -11.61
N ASP A 6 -11.07 -0.08 -11.44
CA ASP A 6 -10.98 0.71 -10.22
C ASP A 6 -11.51 -0.06 -9.01
N ILE A 7 -12.64 -0.76 -9.15
CA ILE A 7 -13.22 -1.60 -8.10
C ILE A 7 -12.30 -2.77 -7.74
N LEU A 8 -11.78 -3.50 -8.74
CA LEU A 8 -10.91 -4.65 -8.49
C LEU A 8 -9.61 -4.25 -7.78
N ILE A 9 -8.95 -3.20 -8.29
CA ILE A 9 -7.69 -2.71 -7.72
C ILE A 9 -7.95 -2.14 -6.32
N MET A 10 -9.05 -1.41 -6.12
CA MET A 10 -9.46 -0.91 -4.81
C MET A 10 -9.65 -2.04 -3.78
N ILE A 11 -10.36 -3.12 -4.14
CA ILE A 11 -10.55 -4.28 -3.26
C ILE A 11 -9.19 -4.90 -2.90
N GLY A 12 -8.31 -5.06 -3.87
CA GLY A 12 -6.95 -5.55 -3.64
C GLY A 12 -6.15 -4.64 -2.71
N GLY A 13 -6.19 -3.32 -2.94
CA GLY A 13 -5.48 -2.32 -2.15
C GLY A 13 -5.93 -2.33 -0.68
N PHE A 14 -7.23 -2.25 -0.41
CA PHE A 14 -7.74 -2.33 0.96
C PHE A 14 -7.52 -3.71 1.59
N GLY A 15 -7.68 -4.79 0.84
CA GLY A 15 -7.38 -6.14 1.32
C GLY A 15 -5.94 -6.29 1.78
N PHE A 16 -4.97 -5.79 1.00
CA PHE A 16 -3.57 -5.76 1.38
C PHE A 16 -3.30 -4.88 2.59
N SER A 17 -3.93 -3.70 2.67
CA SER A 17 -3.84 -2.82 3.84
C SER A 17 -4.30 -3.53 5.12
N LEU A 18 -5.44 -4.24 5.08
CA LEU A 18 -5.93 -5.03 6.21
C LEU A 18 -4.97 -6.18 6.57
N ALA A 19 -4.43 -6.88 5.57
CA ALA A 19 -3.46 -7.96 5.76
C ALA A 19 -2.12 -7.47 6.37
N LEU A 20 -1.80 -6.18 6.23
CA LEU A 20 -0.62 -5.55 6.84
C LEU A 20 -0.80 -5.18 8.30
N ILE A 21 -2.04 -5.08 8.82
CA ILE A 21 -2.30 -4.71 10.22
C ILE A 21 -1.57 -5.62 11.23
N PRO A 22 -1.59 -6.97 11.09
CA PRO A 22 -0.85 -7.86 11.97
C PRO A 22 0.66 -7.62 11.92
N SER A 23 1.23 -7.33 10.75
CA SER A 23 2.66 -7.02 10.61
C SER A 23 3.03 -5.69 11.27
N VAL A 24 2.13 -4.70 11.24
CA VAL A 24 2.28 -3.40 11.91
C VAL A 24 2.19 -3.54 13.43
N ARG A 25 1.35 -4.46 13.94
CA ARG A 25 1.16 -4.71 15.37
C ARG A 25 2.10 -5.78 15.95
N GLY A 26 2.69 -6.61 15.09
CA GLY A 26 3.54 -7.73 15.46
C GLY A 26 4.94 -7.32 15.91
N LYS A 27 5.60 -8.21 16.67
CA LYS A 27 7.01 -8.04 17.07
C LYS A 27 7.98 -8.31 15.92
N GLN A 28 7.65 -9.26 15.04
CA GLN A 28 8.44 -9.55 13.85
C GLN A 28 8.06 -8.61 12.72
N LYS A 29 8.95 -7.66 12.44
CA LYS A 29 8.77 -6.67 11.37
C LYS A 29 9.64 -7.03 10.18
N PRO A 30 9.15 -6.83 8.94
CA PRO A 30 9.96 -7.01 7.75
C PRO A 30 11.21 -6.11 7.76
N PRO A 31 12.28 -6.51 7.07
CA PRO A 31 13.48 -5.69 6.97
C PRO A 31 13.18 -4.34 6.32
N LYS A 32 13.85 -3.29 6.79
CA LYS A 32 13.64 -1.91 6.32
C LYS A 32 13.83 -1.76 4.81
N SER A 33 14.76 -2.49 4.20
CA SER A 33 14.98 -2.50 2.75
C SER A 33 13.74 -2.97 1.99
N SER A 34 13.10 -4.06 2.45
CA SER A 34 11.83 -4.52 1.87
C SER A 34 10.72 -3.50 2.06
N CYS A 35 10.63 -2.84 3.23
CA CYS A 35 9.62 -1.82 3.45
C CYS A 35 9.79 -0.60 2.53
N LEU A 36 11.03 -0.13 2.35
CA LEU A 36 11.34 1.00 1.49
C LEU A 36 11.05 0.67 0.02
N LEU A 37 11.46 -0.53 -0.43
CA LEU A 37 11.22 -0.99 -1.79
C LEU A 37 9.71 -1.10 -2.07
N THR A 38 8.97 -1.81 -1.23
CA THR A 38 7.53 -2.01 -1.42
C THR A 38 6.75 -0.71 -1.32
N GLY A 39 7.05 0.14 -0.33
CA GLY A 39 6.44 1.46 -0.19
C GLY A 39 6.72 2.37 -1.40
N GLY A 40 7.94 2.35 -1.92
CA GLY A 40 8.33 3.11 -3.12
C GLY A 40 7.60 2.64 -4.39
N ILE A 41 7.46 1.32 -4.59
CA ILE A 41 6.70 0.76 -5.72
C ILE A 41 5.21 1.12 -5.61
N LEU A 42 4.61 1.01 -4.42
CA LEU A 42 3.22 1.40 -4.22
C LEU A 42 3.00 2.90 -4.48
N ALA A 43 3.97 3.75 -4.11
CA ALA A 43 3.91 5.18 -4.41
C ALA A 43 3.94 5.47 -5.91
N SER A 44 4.75 4.74 -6.70
CA SER A 44 4.73 4.90 -8.17
C SER A 44 3.41 4.41 -8.78
N TYR A 45 2.80 3.36 -8.23
CA TYR A 45 1.45 2.92 -8.62
C TYR A 45 0.37 3.96 -8.31
N CYS A 46 0.45 4.65 -7.17
CA CYS A 46 -0.45 5.77 -6.88
C CYS A 46 -0.38 6.87 -7.96
N ILE A 47 0.83 7.23 -8.40
CA ILE A 47 1.01 8.23 -9.46
C ILE A 47 0.38 7.73 -10.76
N ALA A 48 0.63 6.48 -11.15
CA ALA A 48 0.04 5.90 -12.35
C ALA A 48 -1.50 5.88 -12.28
N PHE A 49 -2.08 5.42 -11.16
CA PHE A 49 -3.54 5.39 -10.98
C PHE A 49 -4.17 6.77 -10.98
N ALA A 50 -3.50 7.76 -10.39
CA ALA A 50 -3.95 9.16 -10.43
C ALA A 50 -3.97 9.69 -11.86
N THR A 51 -2.92 9.42 -12.66
CA THR A 51 -2.88 9.84 -14.08
C THR A 51 -3.94 9.16 -14.94
N MET A 52 -4.40 7.97 -14.56
CA MET A 52 -5.47 7.22 -15.23
C MET A 52 -6.88 7.60 -14.73
N GLY A 53 -7.00 8.46 -13.71
CA GLY A 53 -8.28 8.85 -13.12
C GLY A 53 -8.92 7.77 -12.23
N LEU A 54 -8.15 6.77 -11.79
CA LEU A 54 -8.59 5.68 -10.91
C LEU A 54 -8.46 6.12 -9.44
N TRP A 55 -9.36 7.02 -9.01
CA TRP A 55 -9.26 7.67 -7.71
C TRP A 55 -9.43 6.70 -6.53
N LEU A 56 -10.32 5.71 -6.63
CA LEU A 56 -10.52 4.71 -5.56
C LEU A 56 -9.28 3.82 -5.40
N SER A 57 -8.71 3.39 -6.51
CA SER A 57 -7.44 2.66 -6.56
C SER A 57 -6.30 3.48 -6.00
N THR A 58 -6.23 4.77 -6.34
CA THR A 58 -5.22 5.69 -5.83
C THR A 58 -5.30 5.80 -4.32
N LEU A 59 -6.50 5.99 -3.76
CA LEU A 59 -6.72 6.07 -2.32
C LEU A 59 -6.34 4.77 -1.60
N SER A 60 -6.86 3.63 -2.04
CA SER A 60 -6.55 2.33 -1.43
C SER A 60 -5.06 2.00 -1.49
N THR A 61 -4.40 2.27 -2.62
CA THR A 61 -2.96 2.03 -2.81
C THR A 61 -2.13 2.98 -1.96
N SER A 62 -2.58 4.24 -1.80
CA SER A 62 -1.88 5.22 -0.97
C SER A 62 -1.91 4.84 0.51
N LEU A 63 -3.03 4.29 0.98
CA LEU A 63 -3.15 3.77 2.33
C LEU A 63 -2.17 2.61 2.55
N THR A 64 -2.11 1.66 1.62
CA THR A 64 -1.17 0.54 1.69
C THR A 64 0.29 1.01 1.64
N ALA A 65 0.61 1.99 0.77
CA ALA A 65 1.93 2.60 0.72
C ALA A 65 2.31 3.24 2.06
N LEU A 66 1.39 4.02 2.66
CA LEU A 66 1.59 4.65 3.96
C LEU A 66 1.84 3.61 5.05
N MET A 67 1.13 2.48 5.07
CA MET A 67 1.39 1.42 6.05
C MET A 67 2.80 0.82 5.90
N TRP A 68 3.29 0.65 4.67
CA TRP A 68 4.66 0.21 4.42
C TRP A 68 5.70 1.25 4.87
N PHE A 69 5.43 2.54 4.66
CA PHE A 69 6.28 3.60 5.21
C PHE A 69 6.23 3.65 6.74
N VAL A 70 5.06 3.43 7.37
CA VAL A 70 4.97 3.30 8.83
C VAL A 70 5.83 2.13 9.32
N LEU A 71 5.79 0.98 8.64
CA LEU A 71 6.65 -0.16 8.95
C LEU A 71 8.14 0.15 8.78
N LEU A 72 8.51 0.98 7.80
CA LEU A 72 9.88 1.42 7.58
C LEU A 72 10.42 2.23 8.77
N PHE A 73 9.60 3.14 9.32
CA PHE A 73 9.96 3.97 10.46
C PHE A 73 9.82 3.26 11.81
N GLN A 74 8.93 2.27 11.89
CA GLN A 74 8.79 1.47 13.09
C GLN A 74 10.09 0.72 13.41
N LYS A 75 10.65 0.98 14.60
CA LYS A 75 11.84 0.29 15.10
C LYS A 75 11.56 -1.21 15.25
N ARG A 76 12.47 -2.04 14.74
CA ARG A 76 12.56 -3.48 15.04
C ARG A 76 13.10 -3.57 16.47
N ASN A 77 12.23 -3.89 17.43
CA ASN A 77 12.64 -4.19 18.81
C ASN A 77 13.23 -5.59 18.89
#